data_AF-A0A1F8MQ96-F1
#
_entry.id   AF-A0A1F8MQ96-F1
#
_cell.length_a   1.000
_cell.length_b   1.000
_cell.length_c   1.000
_cell.angle_alpha   90.00
_cell.angle_beta   90.00
_cell.angle_gamma   90.00
#
_symmetry.space_group_name_H-M   'P 1'
#
loop_
_entity.id
_entity.type
_entity.pdbx_description
1 polymer ?
#
loop_
_entity_poly.entity_id
_entity_poly.type
_entity_poly.pdbx_seq_one_letter_code
_entity_poly.pdbx_strand_id
1 'polypeptide(L)' 'MSLGKADAVVVVAGSAVLADAAATSICNKVSKPADINPAIETGRNISGLKGIVIILGSDIGVWGGMKLCETAA' A
#
# COMPACT_ATOMS: atom_id res chain seq x y z
N MET A 1 4.52 -14.93 -5.31
CA MET A 1 5.81 -14.26 -5.59
C MET A 1 5.62 -12.77 -5.44
N SER A 2 6.41 -12.11 -4.58
CA SER A 2 6.57 -10.66 -4.64
C SER A 2 7.82 -10.36 -5.47
N LEU A 3 7.69 -9.59 -6.55
CA LEU A 3 8.83 -9.02 -7.30
C LEU A 3 9.15 -7.58 -6.85
N GLY A 4 8.32 -7.02 -5.96
CA GLY A 4 8.53 -5.69 -5.40
C GLY A 4 9.61 -5.66 -4.33
N LYS A 5 10.15 -4.47 -4.08
CA LYS A 5 11.11 -4.18 -3.00
C LYS A 5 10.52 -3.38 -1.84
N ALA A 6 9.21 -3.09 -1.86
CA ALA A 6 8.56 -2.43 -0.73
C ALA A 6 8.78 -3.25 0.56
N ASP A 7 9.14 -2.58 1.64
CA ASP A 7 9.29 -3.21 2.96
C ASP A 7 7.94 -3.63 3.52
N ALA A 8 6.92 -2.80 3.28
CA ALA A 8 5.54 -3.11 3.63
C ALA A 8 4.55 -2.46 2.66
N VAL A 9 3.47 -3.19 2.38
CA VAL A 9 2.25 -2.65 1.75
C VAL A 9 1.07 -3.06 2.61
N VAL A 10 0.34 -2.08 3.15
CA VAL A 10 -0.85 -2.27 3.97
C VAL A 10 -2.05 -1.79 3.19
N VAL A 11 -3.06 -2.65 3.05
CA VAL A 11 -4.31 -2.31 2.35
C VAL A 11 -5.48 -2.52 3.31
N VAL A 12 -6.39 -1.53 3.34
CA VAL A 12 -7.66 -1.62 4.05
C VAL A 12 -8.77 -1.79 3.02
N ALA A 13 -9.60 -2.82 3.18
CA ALA A 13 -10.75 -3.10 2.33
C ALA A 13 -11.89 -3.72 3.15
N GLY A 14 -13.08 -3.85 2.55
CA GLY A 14 -14.21 -4.54 3.18
C GLY A 14 -14.06 -6.08 3.26
N SER A 15 -13.06 -6.65 2.59
CA SER A 15 -12.78 -8.09 2.53
C SER A 15 -11.28 -8.34 2.69
N ALA A 16 -10.92 -9.32 3.52
CA ALA A 16 -9.54 -9.74 3.72
C ALA A 16 -8.91 -10.28 2.43
N VAL A 17 -9.67 -11.05 1.64
CA VAL A 17 -9.19 -11.62 0.36
C VAL A 17 -8.88 -10.51 -0.64
N LEU A 18 -9.73 -9.48 -0.71
CA LEU A 18 -9.49 -8.32 -1.56
C LEU A 18 -8.26 -7.54 -1.10
N ALA A 19 -8.14 -7.30 0.21
CA ALA A 19 -7.00 -6.59 0.77
C ALA A 19 -5.67 -7.31 0.46
N ASP A 20 -5.61 -8.62 0.66
CA ASP A 20 -4.41 -9.44 0.44
C ASP A 20 -3.99 -9.48 -1.04
N ALA A 21 -4.95 -9.71 -1.94
CA ALA A 21 -4.70 -9.71 -3.38
C ALA A 21 -4.25 -8.33 -3.88
N ALA A 22 -4.87 -7.25 -3.39
CA ALA A 22 -4.50 -5.89 -3.73
C ALA A 22 -3.11 -5.53 -3.19
N ALA A 23 -2.81 -5.87 -1.93
CA ALA A 23 -1.50 -5.64 -1.32
C ALA A 23 -0.38 -6.33 -2.12
N THR A 24 -0.59 -7.59 -2.51
CA THR A 24 0.34 -8.35 -3.36
C THR A 24 0.54 -7.66 -4.72
N SER A 25 -0.56 -7.24 -5.37
CA SER A 25 -0.51 -6.57 -6.68
C SER A 25 0.17 -5.19 -6.64
N ILE A 26 -0.06 -4.42 -5.57
CA ILE A 26 0.55 -3.10 -5.35
C ILE A 26 2.03 -3.25 -5.02
N CYS A 27 2.39 -4.18 -4.13
CA CYS A 27 3.77 -4.46 -3.75
C CYS A 27 4.64 -4.76 -4.98
N ASN A 28 4.15 -5.60 -5.89
CA ASN A 28 4.83 -5.93 -7.14
C ASN A 28 5.17 -4.74 -8.05
N LYS A 29 4.53 -3.58 -7.84
CA LYS A 29 4.76 -2.36 -8.64
C LYS A 29 5.79 -1.41 -8.02
N VAL A 30 6.28 -1.70 -6.82
CA VAL A 30 7.17 -0.80 -6.07
C VAL A 30 8.57 -1.39 -6.01
N SER A 31 9.54 -0.75 -6.65
CA SER A 31 10.96 -1.14 -6.59
C SER A 31 11.90 0.00 -6.17
N LYS A 32 11.46 1.26 -6.32
CA LYS A 32 12.16 2.49 -5.91
C LYS A 32 11.16 3.52 -5.37
N PRO A 33 11.60 4.52 -4.58
CA PRO A 33 10.69 5.51 -3.97
C PRO A 33 9.76 6.22 -4.97
N ALA A 34 10.26 6.49 -6.18
CA ALA A 34 9.47 7.13 -7.24
C ALA A 34 8.26 6.30 -7.71
N ASP A 35 8.22 5.00 -7.42
CA ASP A 35 7.12 4.10 -7.81
C ASP A 35 5.94 4.17 -6.83
N ILE A 36 6.12 4.73 -5.63
CA ILE A 36 5.11 4.76 -4.56
C ILE A 36 3.81 5.45 -5.05
N ASN A 37 3.91 6.66 -5.59
CA ASN A 37 2.74 7.40 -6.07
C ASN A 37 2.03 6.68 -7.23
N PRO A 38 2.71 6.22 -8.30
CA PRO A 38 2.10 5.39 -9.33
C PRO A 38 1.43 4.10 -8.81
N ALA A 39 2.03 3.44 -7.81
CA ALA A 39 1.47 2.23 -7.22
C ALA A 39 0.19 2.52 -6.43
N ILE A 40 0.15 3.63 -5.67
CA ILE A 40 -1.06 4.12 -5.00
C ILE A 40 -2.15 4.48 -6.02
N GLU A 41 -1.79 5.20 -7.08
CA GLU A 41 -2.70 5.57 -8.18
C GLU A 41 -3.31 4.35 -8.86
N THR A 42 -2.52 3.27 -9.01
CA THR A 42 -3.05 2.01 -9.54
C THR A 42 -3.97 1.32 -8.54
N GLY A 43 -3.57 1.29 -7.26
CA GLY A 43 -4.35 0.65 -6.19
C GLY A 43 -5.69 1.33 -5.94
N ARG A 44 -5.76 2.67 -5.97
CA ARG A 44 -7.02 3.41 -5.73
C ARG A 44 -8.11 3.12 -6.76
N ASN A 45 -7.74 2.62 -7.94
CA ASN A 45 -8.69 2.23 -8.98
C ASN A 45 -9.29 0.84 -8.74
N ILE A 46 -8.78 0.09 -7.76
CA ILE A 46 -9.36 -1.20 -7.36
C ILE A 46 -10.60 -0.92 -6.49
N SER A 47 -11.77 -1.33 -6.98
CA SER A 47 -13.03 -1.14 -6.27
C SER A 47 -13.03 -1.86 -4.91
N GLY A 48 -13.54 -1.18 -3.88
CA GLY A 48 -13.66 -1.72 -2.53
C GLY A 48 -12.45 -1.50 -1.61
N LEU A 49 -11.36 -0.90 -2.11
CA LEU A 49 -10.28 -0.41 -1.27
C LEU A 49 -10.69 0.88 -0.55
N LYS A 50 -10.28 0.98 0.71
CA LYS A 50 -10.54 2.13 1.59
C LYS A 50 -9.27 2.90 1.93
N GLY A 51 -8.12 2.26 1.85
CA GLY A 51 -6.83 2.90 2.10
C GLY A 51 -5.64 2.01 1.74
N ILE A 52 -4.52 2.66 1.48
CA ILE A 52 -3.25 2.05 1.09
C ILE A 52 -2.13 2.78 1.86
N VAL A 53 -1.19 2.02 2.42
CA VAL A 53 0.10 2.52 2.92
C VAL A 53 1.20 1.71 2.26
N ILE A 54 2.21 2.39 1.73
CA ILE A 54 3.40 1.78 1.14
C ILE A 54 4.62 2.36 1.86
N ILE A 55 5.53 1.48 2.29
CA ILE A 55 6.79 1.84 2.94
C ILE A 55 7.94 1.26 2.13
N LEU A 56 8.92 2.11 1.81
CA LEU A 56 10.18 1.71 1.19
C LEU A 56 11.31 2.58 1.73
N GLY A 57 12.17 2.00 2.57
CA GLY A 57 13.22 2.72 3.27
C GLY A 57 12.65 3.84 4.16
N SER A 58 13.06 5.08 3.90
CA SER A 58 12.58 6.28 4.60
C SER A 58 11.32 6.88 3.98
N ASP A 59 10.89 6.39 2.82
CA ASP A 59 9.76 6.94 2.07
C ASP A 59 8.46 6.22 2.43
N ILE A 60 7.41 7.01 2.68
CA ILE A 60 6.07 6.52 2.97
C ILE A 60 5.06 7.19 2.04
N GLY A 61 4.19 6.38 1.44
CA GLY A 61 3.02 6.84 0.70
C GLY A 61 1.75 6.39 1.39
N VAL A 62 0.77 7.30 1.50
CA VAL A 62 -0.51 7.02 2.16
C VAL A 62 -1.65 7.56 1.32
N TRP A 63 -2.70 6.76 1.17
CA TRP A 63 -3.94 7.17 0.51
C TRP A 63 -5.16 6.58 1.23
N GLY A 64 -6.27 7.33 1.17
CA GLY A 64 -7.57 6.89 1.68
C GLY A 64 -7.78 7.18 3.17
N GLY A 65 -8.73 6.48 3.78
CA GLY A 65 -9.16 6.69 5.17
C GLY A 65 -8.22 6.08 6.21
N MET A 66 -6.95 6.49 6.19
CA MET A 66 -5.92 5.99 7.10
C MET A 66 -5.71 6.98 8.25
N LYS A 67 -5.87 6.51 9.49
CA LYS A 67 -5.48 7.26 10.69
C LYS A 67 -4.13 6.75 11.16
N LEU A 68 -3.12 7.61 11.13
CA LEU A 68 -1.83 7.36 11.75
C LEU A 68 -1.85 7.94 13.17
N CYS A 69 -1.25 7.22 14.11
CA CYS A 69 -1.09 7.67 15.48
C CYS A 69 0.32 7.31 15.96
N GLU A 70 0.91 8.20 16.73
CA GLU A 70 2.17 7.95 17.40
C GLU A 70 1.97 6.88 18.47
N THR A 71 2.92 5.95 18.57
CA THR A 71 2.97 5.00 19.67
C THR A 71 3.52 5.70 20.90
N ALA A 72 2.87 5.50 22.06
CA ALA A 72 3.50 5.85 23.33
C ALA A 72 4.80 5.06 23.46
N ALA A 73 5.91 5.77 23.63
CA ALA A 73 7.23 5.17 23.83
C ALA A 73 7.26 4.29 25.08
#